data_AF-W4M989-F1
#
_entry.id   AF-W4M989-F1
#
_cell.length_a   1.000
_cell.length_b   1.000
_cell.length_c   1.000
_cell.angle_alpha   90.00
_cell.angle_beta   90.00
_cell.angle_gamma   90.00
#
_symmetry.space_group_name_H-M   'P 1'
#
loop_
_entity.id
_entity.type
_entity.pdbx_description
1 polymer ?
#
loop_
_entity_poly.entity_id
_entity_poly.type
_entity_poly.pdbx_seq_one_letter_code
_entity_poly.pdbx_strand_id
1 'polypeptide(L)'
;MPEVDFTVFIEINATDGDAGLQGKLDGDAWNLATVMRPDGATIFEFTPQNNLMDHGVTELQWESNEPPFTELPLADFLGRFPAGEYTAQIVTIEGEPLMDTSELTHNLPAGPVITAPEADAVVASGEDLTIMWEPVVDDIQRPGAGDLGSAIVSYLVVVEHESEDADEELAFLISADETQAVVPGSFLKPDRIYKIEVGAREESGNQTFTEHDVCTGVCPEEEE
;
A
#
# COMPACT_ATOMS: atom_id res chain seq x y z
N MET A 1 5.20 10.62 27.19
CA MET A 1 4.70 9.36 27.76
C MET A 1 4.94 8.33 26.69
N PRO A 2 5.28 7.09 27.05
CA PRO A 2 5.52 6.08 26.03
C PRO A 2 4.25 5.86 25.20
N GLU A 3 4.43 5.77 23.89
CA GLU A 3 3.36 5.67 22.90
C GLU A 3 3.69 4.55 21.90
N VAL A 4 2.63 3.96 21.38
CA VAL A 4 2.64 3.03 20.25
C VAL A 4 1.57 3.50 19.29
N ASP A 5 1.90 3.46 18.01
CA ASP A 5 1.00 3.74 16.90
C ASP A 5 0.83 2.44 16.11
N PHE A 6 -0.42 2.04 15.91
CA PHE A 6 -0.78 0.85 15.17
C PHE A 6 -1.74 1.20 14.05
N THR A 7 -1.40 0.77 12.83
CA THR A 7 -2.31 0.81 11.69
C THR A 7 -2.42 -0.58 11.08
N VAL A 8 -3.64 -0.97 10.70
CA VAL A 8 -3.92 -2.11 9.82
C VAL A 8 -4.89 -1.67 8.72
N PHE A 9 -4.61 -2.06 7.49
CA PHE A 9 -5.43 -1.70 6.34
C PHE A 9 -5.37 -2.78 5.25
N ILE A 10 -6.31 -2.71 4.31
CA ILE A 10 -6.33 -3.56 3.11
C ILE A 10 -5.72 -2.79 1.95
N GLU A 11 -4.80 -3.43 1.26
CA GLU A 11 -4.30 -2.99 -0.04
C GLU A 11 -4.84 -3.92 -1.13
N ILE A 12 -5.17 -3.35 -2.29
CA ILE A 12 -5.68 -4.08 -3.45
C ILE A 12 -4.88 -3.63 -4.67
N ASN A 13 -4.30 -4.57 -5.42
CA ASN A 13 -3.91 -4.30 -6.79
C ASN A 13 -5.11 -4.57 -7.70
N ALA A 14 -5.73 -3.52 -8.25
CA ALA A 14 -6.89 -3.67 -9.13
C ALA A 14 -6.52 -4.20 -10.52
N THR A 15 -5.27 -4.01 -10.96
CA THR A 15 -4.78 -4.51 -12.25
C THR A 15 -4.62 -6.03 -12.19
N ASP A 16 -3.93 -6.53 -11.15
CA ASP A 16 -3.67 -7.97 -10.98
C ASP A 16 -4.82 -8.72 -10.29
N GLY A 17 -5.67 -7.97 -9.59
CA GLY A 17 -6.85 -8.48 -8.94
C GLY A 17 -6.49 -9.39 -7.77
N ASP A 18 -5.71 -8.88 -6.83
CA ASP A 18 -5.38 -9.49 -5.55
C ASP A 18 -5.53 -8.49 -4.40
N ALA A 19 -5.35 -8.96 -3.17
CA ALA A 19 -5.41 -8.11 -1.98
C ALA A 19 -4.54 -8.66 -0.84
N GLY A 20 -3.98 -7.74 -0.08
CA GLY A 20 -3.20 -8.00 1.12
C GLY A 20 -3.72 -7.26 2.34
N LEU A 21 -3.50 -7.86 3.52
CA LEU A 21 -3.61 -7.17 4.79
C LEU A 21 -2.23 -6.62 5.15
N GLN A 22 -2.15 -5.30 5.22
CA GLN A 22 -0.94 -4.57 5.58
C GLN A 22 -1.03 -4.11 7.05
N GLY A 23 0.09 -4.08 7.74
CA GLY A 23 0.15 -3.59 9.12
C GLY A 23 1.48 -2.95 9.47
N LYS A 24 1.40 -1.90 10.30
CA LYS A 24 2.57 -1.18 10.81
C LYS A 24 2.43 -0.93 12.29
N LEU A 25 3.53 -1.15 13.01
CA LEU A 25 3.74 -0.73 14.39
C LEU A 25 4.93 0.21 14.45
N ASP A 26 4.73 1.35 15.09
CA ASP A 26 5.77 2.33 15.40
C ASP A 26 5.64 2.77 16.85
N GLY A 27 6.73 3.18 17.48
CA GLY A 27 6.73 3.64 18.86
C GLY A 27 8.05 3.46 19.60
N ASP A 28 7.94 3.50 20.93
CA ASP A 28 9.08 3.29 21.83
C ASP A 28 9.64 1.86 21.75
N ALA A 29 10.89 1.67 22.17
CA ALA A 29 11.57 0.38 22.08
C ALA A 29 10.83 -0.75 22.84
N TRP A 30 10.47 -1.80 22.11
CA TRP A 30 9.71 -2.95 22.61
C TRP A 30 10.37 -4.31 22.32
N ASN A 31 10.04 -5.32 23.13
CA ASN A 31 10.58 -6.68 23.04
C ASN A 31 9.52 -7.78 22.88
N LEU A 32 8.25 -7.39 22.74
CA LEU A 32 7.15 -8.26 22.34
C LEU A 32 6.11 -7.39 21.64
N ALA A 33 5.57 -7.88 20.53
CA ALA A 33 4.40 -7.31 19.87
C ALA A 33 3.40 -8.42 19.54
N THR A 34 2.12 -8.18 19.79
CA THR A 34 1.00 -9.08 19.45
C THR A 34 -0.11 -8.27 18.81
N VAL A 35 -0.60 -8.72 17.66
CA VAL A 35 -1.76 -8.12 16.98
C VAL A 35 -2.93 -9.11 16.99
N MET A 36 -4.09 -8.62 17.41
CA MET A 36 -5.33 -9.38 17.56
C MET A 36 -6.42 -8.81 16.67
N ARG A 37 -7.22 -9.71 16.12
CA ARG A 37 -8.47 -9.42 15.41
C ARG A 37 -9.60 -8.99 16.35
N PRO A 38 -10.72 -8.48 15.79
CA PRO A 38 -11.92 -8.12 16.58
C PRO A 38 -12.51 -9.27 17.39
N ASP A 39 -12.31 -10.52 16.97
CA ASP A 39 -12.76 -11.72 17.70
C ASP A 39 -11.75 -12.18 18.78
N GLY A 40 -10.65 -11.44 18.97
CA GLY A 40 -9.57 -11.73 19.90
C GLY A 40 -8.57 -12.76 19.40
N ALA A 41 -8.69 -13.25 18.16
CA ALA A 41 -7.71 -14.17 17.59
C ALA A 41 -6.40 -13.44 17.25
N THR A 42 -5.27 -13.94 17.74
CA THR A 42 -3.94 -13.45 17.35
C THR A 42 -3.67 -13.76 15.88
N ILE A 43 -3.28 -12.74 15.12
CA ILE A 43 -2.87 -12.88 13.71
C ILE A 43 -1.38 -12.66 13.49
N PHE A 44 -0.72 -12.00 14.44
CA PHE A 44 0.69 -11.69 14.36
C PHE A 44 1.29 -11.65 15.77
N GLU A 45 2.46 -12.23 15.94
CA GLU A 45 3.27 -12.12 17.15
C GLU A 45 4.74 -12.03 16.77
N PHE A 46 5.45 -11.05 17.32
CA PHE A 46 6.88 -10.87 17.11
C PHE A 46 7.60 -10.75 18.46
N THR A 47 8.62 -11.57 18.62
CA THR A 47 9.54 -11.52 19.77
C THR A 47 10.96 -11.41 19.24
N PRO A 48 11.64 -10.27 19.40
CA PRO A 48 13.04 -10.14 19.03
C PRO A 48 13.90 -11.12 19.82
N GLN A 49 15.04 -11.52 19.25
CA GLN A 49 15.91 -12.56 19.82
C GLN A 49 17.29 -12.01 20.18
N ASN A 50 17.94 -12.62 21.17
CA ASN A 50 19.30 -12.29 21.62
C ASN A 50 19.44 -10.79 21.94
N ASN A 51 20.51 -10.15 21.46
CA ASN A 51 20.79 -8.73 21.75
C ASN A 51 19.66 -7.79 21.31
N LEU A 52 18.84 -8.17 20.32
CA LEU A 52 17.69 -7.35 19.90
C LEU A 52 16.56 -7.38 20.94
N MET A 53 16.48 -8.44 21.78
CA MET A 53 15.55 -8.49 22.92
C MET A 53 15.90 -7.46 24.00
N ASP A 54 17.20 -7.20 24.21
CA ASP A 54 17.69 -6.21 25.18
C ASP A 54 17.71 -4.78 24.60
N HIS A 55 17.88 -4.65 23.27
CA HIS A 55 17.91 -3.35 22.60
C HIS A 55 16.52 -2.82 22.23
N GLY A 56 15.60 -3.73 21.94
CA GLY A 56 14.24 -3.44 21.49
C GLY A 56 14.15 -3.20 19.98
N VAL A 57 12.91 -3.30 19.49
CA VAL A 57 12.47 -2.88 18.16
C VAL A 57 11.62 -1.64 18.34
N THR A 58 11.74 -0.67 17.45
CA THR A 58 10.91 0.54 17.46
C THR A 58 9.86 0.52 16.36
N GLU A 59 10.17 -0.11 15.22
CA GLU A 59 9.28 -0.17 14.07
C GLU A 59 9.22 -1.59 13.50
N LEU A 60 8.03 -1.99 13.06
CA LEU A 60 7.80 -3.22 12.32
C LEU A 60 6.68 -3.00 11.31
N GLN A 61 6.93 -3.39 10.05
CA GLN A 61 5.92 -3.46 9.00
C GLN A 61 5.81 -4.89 8.49
N TRP A 62 4.61 -5.33 8.17
CA TRP A 62 4.34 -6.64 7.59
C TRP A 62 3.16 -6.59 6.63
N GLU A 63 3.17 -7.56 5.73
CA GLU A 63 2.11 -7.80 4.77
C GLU A 63 1.72 -9.28 4.75
N SER A 64 0.48 -9.56 4.40
CA SER A 64 0.07 -10.92 4.06
C SER A 64 0.40 -11.23 2.60
N ASN A 65 0.59 -12.50 2.26
CA ASN A 65 0.56 -12.94 0.86
C ASN A 65 -0.74 -12.49 0.15
N GLU A 66 -0.65 -12.21 -1.14
CA GLU A 66 -1.73 -11.66 -1.97
C GLU A 66 -2.09 -12.64 -3.10
N PRO A 67 -2.91 -13.69 -2.84
CA PRO A 67 -3.36 -14.56 -3.91
C PRO A 67 -4.30 -13.81 -4.84
N PRO A 68 -4.27 -14.08 -6.16
CA PRO A 68 -5.23 -13.50 -7.08
C PRO A 68 -6.66 -13.90 -6.70
N PHE A 69 -7.63 -13.06 -7.02
CA PHE A 69 -9.05 -13.26 -6.72
C PHE A 69 -9.65 -14.47 -7.43
N THR A 70 -8.95 -15.02 -8.42
CA THR A 70 -9.28 -16.31 -9.05
C THR A 70 -9.03 -17.50 -8.10
N GLU A 71 -8.10 -17.37 -7.15
CA GLU A 71 -7.79 -18.36 -6.11
C GLU A 71 -8.44 -18.01 -4.75
N LEU A 72 -8.45 -16.73 -4.39
CA LEU A 72 -9.07 -16.22 -3.17
C LEU A 72 -9.99 -15.04 -3.50
N PRO A 73 -11.28 -15.27 -3.81
CA PRO A 73 -12.20 -14.19 -4.13
C PRO A 73 -12.23 -13.10 -3.05
N LEU A 74 -12.35 -11.83 -3.45
CA LEU A 74 -12.34 -10.69 -2.51
C LEU A 74 -13.29 -10.90 -1.32
N ALA A 75 -14.52 -11.38 -1.55
CA ALA A 75 -15.47 -11.65 -0.48
C ALA A 75 -14.96 -12.68 0.56
N ASP A 76 -14.22 -13.69 0.13
CA ASP A 76 -13.61 -14.68 1.02
C ASP A 76 -12.38 -14.11 1.75
N PHE A 77 -11.58 -13.27 1.07
CA PHE A 77 -10.51 -12.50 1.71
C PHE A 77 -11.05 -11.61 2.84
N LEU A 78 -12.09 -10.81 2.56
CA LEU A 78 -12.76 -9.96 3.56
C LEU A 78 -13.39 -10.77 4.69
N GLY A 79 -13.84 -12.01 4.42
CA GLY A 79 -14.30 -12.94 5.45
C GLY A 79 -13.17 -13.44 6.37
N ARG A 80 -11.93 -13.53 5.88
CA ARG A 80 -10.74 -13.86 6.70
C ARG A 80 -10.31 -12.68 7.56
N PHE A 81 -10.49 -11.45 7.09
CA PHE A 81 -10.11 -10.22 7.78
C PHE A 81 -11.35 -9.34 8.02
N PRO A 82 -12.17 -9.67 9.04
CA PRO A 82 -13.44 -8.99 9.26
C PRO A 82 -13.22 -7.53 9.68
N ALA A 83 -14.07 -6.63 9.19
CA ALA A 83 -14.09 -5.26 9.65
C ALA A 83 -14.31 -5.17 11.18
N GLY A 84 -13.69 -4.20 11.82
CA GLY A 84 -13.78 -3.95 13.26
C GLY A 84 -12.46 -3.45 13.86
N GLU A 85 -12.43 -3.35 15.18
CA GLU A 85 -11.26 -2.89 15.93
C GLU A 85 -10.21 -4.01 16.06
N TYR A 86 -9.04 -3.78 15.48
CA TYR A 86 -7.86 -4.61 15.68
C TYR A 86 -7.00 -3.98 16.77
N THR A 87 -6.38 -4.82 17.60
CA THR A 87 -5.59 -4.35 18.74
C THR A 87 -4.16 -4.80 18.61
N ALA A 88 -3.23 -3.86 18.75
CA ALA A 88 -1.83 -4.15 18.98
C ALA A 88 -1.50 -3.99 20.46
N GLN A 89 -0.78 -4.95 21.01
CA GLN A 89 -0.18 -4.88 22.34
C GLN A 89 1.31 -5.05 22.21
N ILE A 90 2.07 -4.15 22.83
CA ILE A 90 3.52 -4.26 22.92
C ILE A 90 3.97 -4.27 24.38
N VAL A 91 5.15 -4.84 24.62
CA VAL A 91 5.84 -4.74 25.92
C VAL A 91 7.17 -4.03 25.67
N THR A 92 7.37 -2.89 26.32
CA THR A 92 8.62 -2.12 26.22
C THR A 92 9.81 -2.90 26.80
N ILE A 93 11.03 -2.48 26.49
CA ILE A 93 12.24 -3.07 27.09
C ILE A 93 12.29 -2.89 28.62
N GLU A 94 11.60 -1.88 29.17
CA GLU A 94 11.39 -1.66 30.60
C GLU A 94 10.27 -2.53 31.22
N GLY A 95 9.54 -3.29 30.39
CA GLY A 95 8.45 -4.16 30.81
C GLY A 95 7.10 -3.46 30.99
N GLU A 96 6.96 -2.23 30.48
CA GLU A 96 5.69 -1.51 30.46
C GLU A 96 4.82 -1.97 29.28
N PRO A 97 3.58 -2.42 29.50
CA PRO A 97 2.67 -2.75 28.42
C PRO A 97 2.06 -1.49 27.80
N LEU A 98 2.08 -1.41 26.48
CA LEU A 98 1.40 -0.36 25.71
C LEU A 98 0.42 -1.03 24.74
N MET A 99 -0.61 -0.30 24.36
CA MET A 99 -1.66 -0.80 23.50
C MET A 99 -2.18 0.33 22.62
N ASP A 100 -2.45 0.00 21.37
CA ASP A 100 -3.17 0.87 20.45
C ASP A 100 -4.10 0.03 19.56
N THR A 101 -5.05 0.69 18.91
CA THR A 101 -6.11 0.06 18.12
C THR A 101 -6.29 0.75 16.78
N SER A 102 -6.50 -0.04 15.73
CA SER A 102 -6.84 0.45 14.40
C SER A 102 -8.17 -0.14 13.97
N GLU A 103 -9.09 0.69 13.48
CA GLU A 103 -10.35 0.23 12.90
C GLU A 103 -10.13 -0.18 11.44
N LEU A 104 -10.29 -1.47 11.15
CA LEU A 104 -10.31 -1.96 9.77
C LEU A 104 -11.74 -1.84 9.24
N THR A 105 -11.94 -1.10 8.15
CA THR A 105 -13.21 -1.05 7.45
C THR A 105 -13.18 -1.90 6.17
N HIS A 106 -14.34 -2.15 5.58
CA HIS A 106 -14.44 -2.69 4.21
C HIS A 106 -14.91 -1.63 3.23
N ASN A 107 -14.63 -0.35 3.53
CA ASN A 107 -14.72 0.73 2.54
C ASN A 107 -13.49 0.62 1.66
N LEU A 108 -13.67 0.23 0.41
CA LEU A 108 -12.59 -0.11 -0.50
C LEU A 108 -12.72 0.77 -1.74
N PRO A 109 -11.91 1.82 -1.89
CA PRO A 109 -11.98 2.68 -3.07
C PRO A 109 -11.77 1.85 -4.35
N ALA A 110 -12.41 2.22 -5.44
CA ALA A 110 -12.06 1.68 -6.74
C ALA A 110 -10.64 2.12 -7.13
N GLY A 111 -9.96 1.33 -7.97
CA GLY A 111 -8.66 1.70 -8.52
C GLY A 111 -8.73 3.00 -9.34
N PRO A 112 -7.76 3.92 -9.19
CA PRO A 112 -7.65 5.11 -10.03
C PRO A 112 -7.59 4.78 -11.52
N VAL A 113 -8.35 5.52 -12.33
CA VAL A 113 -8.24 5.41 -13.79
C VAL A 113 -7.13 6.33 -14.27
N ILE A 114 -5.97 5.77 -14.63
CA ILE A 114 -4.86 6.54 -15.19
C ILE A 114 -5.23 6.98 -16.62
N THR A 115 -5.14 8.28 -16.88
CA THR A 115 -5.53 8.92 -18.16
C THR A 115 -4.33 9.38 -18.98
N ALA A 116 -3.18 9.58 -18.33
CA ALA A 116 -1.91 9.84 -18.99
C ALA A 116 -0.75 9.46 -18.05
N PRO A 117 0.36 8.96 -18.58
CA PRO A 117 0.47 8.35 -19.92
C PRO A 117 -0.52 7.18 -20.11
N GLU A 118 -0.78 6.80 -21.36
CA GLU A 118 -1.51 5.56 -21.64
C GLU A 118 -0.57 4.37 -21.40
N ALA A 119 -1.12 3.19 -21.15
CA ALA A 119 -0.34 1.96 -21.05
C ALA A 119 0.50 1.75 -22.33
N ASP A 120 1.72 1.25 -22.14
CA ASP A 120 2.74 1.01 -23.16
C ASP A 120 3.20 2.28 -23.91
N ALA A 121 2.90 3.48 -23.39
CA ALA A 121 3.30 4.71 -24.03
C ALA A 121 4.82 4.89 -24.02
N VAL A 122 5.34 5.42 -25.13
CA VAL A 122 6.72 5.89 -25.23
C VAL A 122 6.79 7.33 -24.77
N VAL A 123 7.48 7.57 -23.66
CA VAL A 123 7.71 8.89 -23.07
C VAL A 123 9.13 9.38 -23.34
N ALA A 124 9.31 10.71 -23.34
CA ALA A 124 10.62 11.31 -23.57
C ALA A 124 11.57 11.01 -22.41
N SER A 125 12.82 10.62 -22.72
CA SER A 125 13.85 10.44 -21.70
C SER A 125 14.47 11.78 -21.30
N GLY A 126 14.76 11.95 -20.01
CA GLY A 126 15.36 13.17 -19.47
C GLY A 126 14.42 14.39 -19.39
N GLU A 127 13.15 14.24 -19.76
CA GLU A 127 12.09 15.22 -19.51
C GLU A 127 11.21 14.76 -18.35
N ASP A 128 10.56 15.70 -17.67
CA ASP A 128 9.64 15.38 -16.59
C ASP A 128 8.41 14.63 -17.13
N LEU A 129 8.03 13.54 -16.47
CA LEU A 129 6.83 12.79 -16.80
C LEU A 129 5.67 13.27 -15.92
N THR A 130 4.56 13.63 -16.55
CA THR A 130 3.32 13.96 -15.83
C THR A 130 2.37 12.78 -15.90
N ILE A 131 2.04 12.23 -14.73
CA ILE A 131 1.05 11.17 -14.55
C ILE A 131 -0.27 11.84 -14.15
N MET A 132 -1.38 11.45 -14.76
CA MET A 132 -2.71 12.01 -14.52
C MET A 132 -3.74 10.89 -14.38
N TRP A 133 -4.71 11.07 -13.49
CA TRP A 133 -5.80 10.11 -13.27
C TRP A 133 -7.15 10.80 -13.09
N GLU A 134 -8.23 10.03 -13.14
CA GLU A 134 -9.57 10.51 -12.77
C GLU A 134 -9.76 10.48 -11.25
N PRO A 135 -10.53 11.42 -10.66
CA PRO A 135 -10.91 11.33 -9.25
C PRO A 135 -11.68 10.04 -8.96
N VAL A 136 -11.33 9.35 -7.87
CA VAL A 136 -12.04 8.14 -7.43
C VAL A 136 -13.31 8.52 -6.67
N VAL A 137 -14.45 8.03 -7.16
CA VAL A 137 -15.79 8.32 -6.59
C VAL A 137 -16.61 7.06 -6.31
N ASP A 138 -16.07 5.89 -6.62
CA ASP A 138 -16.72 4.59 -6.51
C ASP A 138 -15.99 3.68 -5.51
N ASP A 139 -16.75 2.79 -4.89
CA ASP A 139 -16.24 1.65 -4.14
C ASP A 139 -16.04 0.45 -5.08
N ILE A 140 -14.95 -0.31 -4.93
CA ILE A 140 -14.61 -1.44 -5.81
C ILE A 140 -15.70 -2.53 -5.83
N GLN A 141 -16.45 -2.69 -4.74
CA GLN A 141 -17.54 -3.66 -4.66
C GLN A 141 -18.83 -3.16 -5.34
N ARG A 142 -18.90 -1.86 -5.68
CA ARG A 142 -20.08 -1.18 -6.25
C ARG A 142 -19.66 -0.23 -7.40
N PRO A 143 -19.05 -0.73 -8.48
CA PRO A 143 -18.56 0.12 -9.55
C PRO A 143 -19.70 0.88 -10.26
N GLY A 144 -19.49 2.16 -10.52
CA GLY A 144 -20.44 3.06 -11.19
C GLY A 144 -21.60 3.57 -10.32
N ALA A 145 -21.58 3.33 -9.02
CA ALA A 145 -22.64 3.76 -8.10
C ALA A 145 -22.52 5.23 -7.66
N GLY A 146 -21.34 5.83 -7.76
CA GLY A 146 -20.98 7.12 -7.20
C GLY A 146 -21.10 7.16 -5.68
N ASP A 147 -20.88 6.02 -5.02
CA ASP A 147 -21.11 5.79 -3.59
C ASP A 147 -19.85 5.21 -2.93
N LEU A 148 -18.82 6.04 -2.90
CA LEU A 148 -17.61 5.79 -2.14
C LEU A 148 -17.94 5.86 -0.64
N GLY A 149 -17.81 4.72 0.07
CA GLY A 149 -18.20 4.61 1.48
C GLY A 149 -17.36 5.42 2.47
N SER A 150 -16.23 6.00 2.02
CA SER A 150 -15.27 6.79 2.80
C SER A 150 -14.57 7.82 1.91
N ALA A 151 -14.16 8.97 2.41
CA ALA A 151 -13.49 9.97 1.55
C ALA A 151 -12.08 9.52 1.15
N ILE A 152 -11.65 9.81 -0.08
CA ILE A 152 -10.22 9.74 -0.44
C ILE A 152 -9.48 10.85 0.32
N VAL A 153 -8.41 10.48 1.02
CA VAL A 153 -7.57 11.42 1.80
C VAL A 153 -6.22 11.69 1.14
N SER A 154 -5.77 10.79 0.28
CA SER A 154 -4.54 10.96 -0.51
C SER A 154 -4.51 10.00 -1.70
N TYR A 155 -3.66 10.31 -2.66
CA TYR A 155 -3.18 9.34 -3.65
C TYR A 155 -1.71 8.99 -3.36
N LEU A 156 -1.31 7.75 -3.64
CA LEU A 156 0.10 7.35 -3.71
C LEU A 156 0.46 7.13 -5.17
N VAL A 157 1.52 7.76 -5.65
CA VAL A 157 2.06 7.51 -6.99
C VAL A 157 3.41 6.83 -6.84
N VAL A 158 3.54 5.63 -7.37
CA VAL A 158 4.78 4.85 -7.39
C VAL A 158 5.26 4.75 -8.83
N VAL A 159 6.54 4.99 -9.05
CA VAL A 159 7.19 4.72 -10.34
C VAL A 159 8.40 3.85 -10.08
N GLU A 160 8.35 2.65 -10.63
CA GLU A 160 9.35 1.63 -10.40
C GLU A 160 10.00 1.17 -11.71
N HIS A 161 11.25 0.77 -11.60
CA HIS A 161 11.98 0.04 -12.63
C HIS A 161 12.67 -1.14 -11.97
N GLU A 162 12.21 -2.34 -12.29
CA GLU A 162 12.84 -3.57 -11.87
C GLU A 162 13.86 -4.03 -12.91
N SER A 163 14.99 -4.57 -12.43
CA SER A 163 16.01 -5.18 -13.29
C SER A 163 16.78 -6.25 -12.53
N GLU A 164 17.51 -7.11 -13.24
CA GLU A 164 18.36 -8.11 -12.58
C GLU A 164 19.41 -7.50 -11.62
N ASP A 165 19.85 -6.27 -11.88
CA ASP A 165 20.93 -5.61 -11.15
C ASP A 165 20.44 -4.83 -9.92
N ALA A 166 19.31 -4.13 -10.04
CA ALA A 166 18.74 -3.30 -8.99
C ALA A 166 17.31 -2.85 -9.32
N ASP A 167 16.50 -2.71 -8.27
CA ASP A 167 15.18 -2.09 -8.33
C ASP A 167 15.30 -0.59 -8.00
N GLU A 168 14.66 0.24 -8.80
CA GLU A 168 14.62 1.69 -8.62
C GLU A 168 13.17 2.12 -8.42
N GLU A 169 12.83 2.62 -7.23
CA GLU A 169 11.47 3.07 -6.89
C GLU A 169 11.46 4.56 -6.52
N LEU A 170 10.41 5.26 -6.95
CA LEU A 170 10.08 6.60 -6.51
C LEU A 170 8.60 6.71 -6.14
N ALA A 171 8.33 6.93 -4.86
CA ALA A 171 6.98 7.07 -4.32
C ALA A 171 6.66 8.50 -3.88
N PHE A 172 5.45 8.97 -4.20
CA PHE A 172 4.92 10.29 -3.83
C PHE A 172 3.57 10.18 -3.16
N LEU A 173 3.42 10.83 -2.00
CA LEU A 173 2.10 11.07 -1.42
C LEU A 173 1.53 12.37 -1.97
N ILE A 174 0.39 12.26 -2.63
CA ILE A 174 -0.32 13.35 -3.32
C ILE A 174 -1.62 13.66 -2.58
N SER A 175 -1.98 14.94 -2.51
CA SER A 175 -3.21 15.38 -1.85
C SER A 175 -4.46 14.87 -2.59
N ALA A 176 -5.56 14.61 -1.86
CA ALA A 176 -6.80 14.09 -2.45
C ALA A 176 -7.49 15.04 -3.45
N ASP A 177 -7.18 16.33 -3.43
CA ASP A 177 -7.69 17.34 -4.35
C ASP A 177 -6.86 17.47 -5.64
N GLU A 178 -5.74 16.75 -5.73
CA GLU A 178 -4.90 16.68 -6.92
C GLU A 178 -5.11 15.34 -7.64
N THR A 179 -5.05 15.40 -8.98
CA THR A 179 -5.15 14.20 -9.84
C THR A 179 -4.02 14.13 -10.85
N GLN A 180 -2.86 14.64 -10.44
CA GLN A 180 -1.64 14.58 -11.23
C GLN A 180 -0.39 14.54 -10.33
N ALA A 181 0.66 13.89 -10.81
CA ALA A 181 1.99 13.90 -10.21
C ALA A 181 3.05 14.12 -11.28
N VAL A 182 4.18 14.72 -10.90
CA VAL A 182 5.31 14.99 -11.79
C VAL A 182 6.52 14.21 -11.31
N VAL A 183 6.98 13.29 -12.15
CA VAL A 183 8.19 12.50 -11.95
C VAL A 183 9.35 13.26 -12.59
N PRO A 184 10.40 13.61 -11.83
CA PRO A 184 11.55 14.33 -12.38
C PRO A 184 12.22 13.52 -13.49
N GLY A 185 12.50 14.15 -14.63
CA GLY A 185 13.16 13.48 -15.75
C GLY A 185 14.56 12.93 -15.44
N SER A 186 15.18 13.43 -14.36
CA SER A 186 16.46 12.89 -13.85
C SER A 186 16.34 11.49 -13.23
N PHE A 187 15.15 11.06 -12.84
CA PHE A 187 14.87 9.69 -12.40
C PHE A 187 14.70 8.74 -13.60
N LEU A 188 14.11 9.26 -14.69
CA LEU A 188 13.81 8.50 -15.90
C LEU A 188 15.06 8.33 -16.78
N LYS A 189 15.72 7.19 -16.63
CA LYS A 189 16.85 6.80 -17.49
C LYS A 189 16.31 6.31 -18.83
N PRO A 190 16.99 6.60 -19.96
CA PRO A 190 16.54 6.23 -21.29
C PRO A 190 16.49 4.71 -21.50
N ASP A 191 15.63 4.30 -22.42
CA ASP A 191 15.55 2.94 -22.98
C ASP A 191 15.20 1.89 -21.92
N ARG A 192 14.23 2.23 -21.06
CA ARG A 192 13.74 1.40 -19.97
C ARG A 192 12.22 1.37 -19.89
N ILE A 193 11.70 0.24 -19.41
CA ILE A 193 10.33 0.09 -18.96
C ILE A 193 10.28 0.52 -17.49
N TYR A 194 9.30 1.36 -17.19
CA TYR A 194 8.92 1.76 -15.84
C TYR A 194 7.47 1.36 -15.64
N LYS A 195 7.15 0.74 -14.51
CA LYS A 195 5.77 0.59 -14.08
C LYS A 195 5.34 1.84 -13.33
N ILE A 196 4.16 2.34 -13.66
CA ILE A 196 3.49 3.42 -12.96
C ILE A 196 2.34 2.83 -12.18
N GLU A 197 2.27 3.14 -10.90
CA GLU A 197 1.14 2.79 -10.05
C GLU A 197 0.52 4.05 -9.45
N VAL A 198 -0.80 4.09 -9.44
CA VAL A 198 -1.56 5.13 -8.74
C VAL A 198 -2.52 4.44 -7.77
N GLY A 199 -2.32 4.68 -6.48
CA GLY A 199 -3.16 4.20 -5.39
C GLY A 199 -4.09 5.29 -4.87
N ALA A 200 -5.38 4.98 -4.71
CA ALA A 200 -6.30 5.82 -3.95
C ALA A 200 -6.41 5.31 -2.53
N ARG A 201 -6.20 6.18 -1.53
CA ARG A 201 -6.28 5.85 -0.10
C ARG A 201 -7.44 6.57 0.57
N GLU A 202 -8.28 5.82 1.26
CA GLU A 202 -9.40 6.36 2.05
C GLU A 202 -9.04 6.58 3.53
N GLU A 203 -9.94 7.20 4.30
CA GLU A 203 -9.72 7.63 5.69
C GLU A 203 -9.18 6.55 6.64
N SER A 204 -9.64 5.28 6.54
CA SER A 204 -9.15 4.18 7.39
C SER A 204 -7.79 3.61 6.94
N GLY A 205 -7.28 4.07 5.80
CA GLY A 205 -6.02 3.65 5.22
C GLY A 205 -6.13 2.55 4.19
N ASN A 206 -7.33 1.99 3.96
CA ASN A 206 -7.51 1.06 2.84
C ASN A 206 -7.17 1.76 1.54
N GLN A 207 -6.48 1.05 0.67
CA GLN A 207 -6.04 1.61 -0.60
C GLN A 207 -6.13 0.62 -1.74
N THR A 208 -6.27 1.16 -2.94
CA THR A 208 -6.39 0.36 -4.16
C THR A 208 -5.55 1.00 -5.26
N PHE A 209 -4.62 0.22 -5.77
CA PHE A 209 -3.70 0.60 -6.84
C PHE A 209 -4.23 0.18 -8.19
N THR A 210 -3.88 0.96 -9.20
CA THR A 210 -3.95 0.57 -10.60
C THR A 210 -2.61 0.90 -11.20
N GLU A 211 -2.11 -0.03 -11.99
CA GLU A 211 -0.78 0.04 -12.58
C GLU A 211 -0.79 -0.23 -14.08
N HIS A 212 0.22 0.30 -14.76
CA HIS A 212 0.63 -0.11 -16.10
C HIS A 212 2.06 0.30 -16.41
N ASP A 213 2.61 -0.28 -17.47
CA ASP A 213 3.94 0.01 -17.94
C ASP A 213 3.98 1.19 -18.91
N VAL A 214 5.09 1.92 -18.85
CA VAL A 214 5.52 2.87 -19.86
C VAL A 214 6.98 2.68 -20.19
N CYS A 215 7.39 3.19 -21.33
CA CYS A 215 8.74 3.05 -21.81
C CYS A 215 9.34 4.41 -22.09
N THR A 216 10.62 4.59 -21.75
CA THR A 216 11.37 5.82 -22.06
C THR A 216 12.19 5.62 -23.33
N GLY A 217 12.15 6.56 -24.27
CA GLY A 217 13.02 6.51 -25.47
C GLY A 217 12.71 5.35 -26.41
N VAL A 218 13.62 4.38 -26.53
CA VAL A 218 13.42 3.15 -27.32
C VAL A 218 13.04 2.02 -26.37
N CYS A 219 11.87 1.41 -26.58
CA CYS A 219 11.44 0.33 -25.71
C CYS A 219 12.36 -0.88 -25.88
N PRO A 220 12.93 -1.39 -24.79
CA PRO A 220 13.62 -2.67 -24.83
C PRO A 220 12.61 -3.74 -25.29
N GLU A 221 13.09 -4.72 -26.05
CA GLU A 221 12.31 -5.96 -26.22
C GLU A 221 12.21 -6.60 -24.83
N GLU A 222 11.01 -7.02 -24.41
CA GLU A 222 10.84 -7.76 -23.16
C GLU A 222 11.86 -8.91 -23.13
N GLU A 223 12.72 -8.94 -22.10
CA GLU A 223 13.64 -10.06 -21.92
C GLU A 223 12.81 -11.27 -21.46
N GLU A 224 12.68 -12.29 -22.33
CA GLU A 224 11.98 -13.57 -22.05
C GLU A 224 12.58 -14.36 -20.87
#